data_AF-A0A3A4MZC1-F1
#
_entry.id   AF-A0A3A4MZC1-F1
#
_cell.length_a   1.000
_cell.length_b   1.000
_cell.length_c   1.000
_cell.angle_alpha   90.00
_cell.angle_beta   90.00
_cell.angle_gamma   90.00
#
_symmetry.space_group_name_H-M   'P 1'
#
loop_
_entity.id
_entity.type
_entity.pdbx_description
1 polymer ?
#
loop_
_entity_poly.entity_id
_entity_poly.type
_entity_poly.pdbx_seq_one_letter_code
_entity_poly.pdbx_strand_id
1 'polypeptide(L)'
;MTMHRLDEKRTLLSMARTLKNDTLDIQQRGAGYYSCGPFVSRYNKLLTKARQLFAENQTVLLDSFDELEDTKSVDPADKMKVTQRVLIELGQLIVFMESVIAQEEEHRGGQSRHTPAEQERPHPDSARDQSDSGG
;
A
#
# COMPACT_ATOMS: atom_id res chain seq x y z
N MET A 1 -4.86 -2.47 19.02
CA MET A 1 -5.83 -2.66 17.91
C MET A 1 -5.23 -2.37 16.52
N THR A 2 -4.17 -1.57 16.40
CA THR A 2 -3.54 -1.17 15.12
C THR A 2 -2.67 -2.22 14.42
N MET A 3 -2.19 -3.26 15.10
CA MET A 3 -1.41 -4.34 14.45
C MET A 3 -2.26 -5.20 13.51
N HIS A 4 -3.46 -5.60 13.95
CA HIS A 4 -4.36 -6.44 13.16
C HIS A 4 -4.71 -5.83 11.79
N ARG A 5 -4.91 -4.51 11.73
CA ARG A 5 -5.28 -3.81 10.49
C ARG A 5 -4.15 -3.78 9.46
N LEU A 6 -2.89 -3.63 9.90
CA LEU A 6 -1.74 -3.65 8.98
C LEU A 6 -1.55 -5.05 8.39
N ASP A 7 -1.76 -6.09 9.20
CA ASP A 7 -1.70 -7.47 8.74
C ASP A 7 -2.82 -7.75 7.73
N GLU A 8 -4.05 -7.28 7.96
CA GLU A 8 -5.15 -7.36 6.99
C GLU A 8 -4.82 -6.67 5.65
N LYS A 9 -4.19 -5.49 5.68
CA LYS A 9 -3.72 -4.80 4.48
C LYS A 9 -2.68 -5.62 3.71
N ARG A 10 -1.71 -6.21 4.41
CA ARG A 10 -0.67 -7.09 3.80
C ARG A 10 -1.26 -8.38 3.23
N THR A 11 -2.25 -8.96 3.91
CA THR A 11 -3.00 -10.12 3.42
C THR A 11 -3.74 -9.76 2.12
N LEU A 12 -4.46 -8.63 2.10
CA LEU A 12 -5.17 -8.19 0.89
C LEU A 12 -4.21 -7.95 -0.28
N LEU A 13 -3.07 -7.30 -0.03
CA LEU A 13 -2.01 -7.11 -1.03
C LEU A 13 -1.53 -8.45 -1.60
N SER A 14 -1.29 -9.44 -0.73
CA SER A 14 -0.85 -10.77 -1.15
C SER A 14 -1.91 -11.46 -2.02
N MET A 15 -3.20 -11.34 -1.66
CA MET A 15 -4.31 -11.89 -2.44
C MET A 15 -4.43 -11.23 -3.83
N ALA A 16 -4.19 -9.92 -3.92
CA ALA A 16 -4.19 -9.21 -5.20
C ALA A 16 -3.03 -9.65 -6.11
N ARG A 17 -1.82 -9.84 -5.54
CA ARG A 17 -0.66 -10.37 -6.29
C ARG A 17 -0.92 -11.79 -6.79
N THR A 18 -1.50 -12.66 -5.97
CA THR A 18 -1.89 -14.02 -6.39
C THR A 18 -2.89 -13.96 -7.56
N LEU A 19 -3.96 -13.15 -7.45
CA LEU A 19 -4.94 -13.03 -8.53
C LEU A 19 -4.31 -12.52 -9.83
N LYS A 20 -3.39 -11.56 -9.75
CA LYS A 20 -2.66 -11.04 -10.93
C LYS A 20 -1.87 -12.15 -11.61
N ASN A 21 -1.14 -12.97 -10.83
CA ASN A 21 -0.37 -14.08 -11.37
C ASN A 21 -1.28 -15.15 -11.98
N ASP A 22 -2.36 -15.55 -11.30
CA ASP A 22 -3.34 -16.50 -11.82
C ASP A 22 -3.95 -16.02 -13.15
N THR A 23 -4.20 -14.70 -13.26
CA THR A 23 -4.74 -14.07 -14.47
C THR A 23 -3.71 -14.05 -15.61
N LEU A 24 -2.42 -13.82 -15.32
CA LEU A 24 -1.34 -13.91 -16.31
C LEU A 24 -1.19 -15.34 -16.82
N ASP A 25 -1.15 -16.31 -15.91
CA ASP A 25 -0.95 -17.73 -16.22
C ASP A 25 -2.08 -18.25 -17.12
N ILE A 26 -3.34 -17.89 -16.83
CA ILE A 26 -4.46 -18.34 -17.64
C ILE A 26 -4.49 -17.68 -19.02
N GLN A 27 -4.10 -16.40 -19.11
CA GLN A 27 -4.04 -15.67 -20.37
C GLN A 27 -3.04 -16.31 -21.34
N GLN A 28 -1.91 -16.80 -20.81
CA GLN A 28 -0.88 -17.52 -21.59
C GLN A 28 -1.36 -18.88 -22.13
N ARG A 29 -2.34 -19.52 -21.47
CA ARG A 29 -2.91 -20.79 -21.95
C ARG A 29 -3.86 -20.62 -23.14
N GLY A 30 -4.33 -19.41 -23.40
CA GLY A 30 -5.21 -19.07 -24.51
C GLY A 30 -6.70 -19.05 -24.16
N ALA A 31 -7.46 -18.28 -24.92
CA ALA A 31 -8.84 -17.88 -24.61
C ALA A 31 -9.90 -19.01 -24.64
N GLY A 32 -9.54 -20.19 -25.15
CA GLY A 32 -10.39 -21.38 -25.15
C GLY A 32 -10.50 -22.05 -23.78
N TYR A 33 -9.58 -21.77 -22.85
CA TYR A 33 -9.45 -22.49 -21.58
C TYR A 33 -10.03 -21.76 -20.37
N TYR A 34 -10.59 -20.56 -20.56
CA TYR A 34 -11.08 -19.75 -19.43
C TYR A 34 -12.32 -18.92 -19.73
N SER A 35 -12.96 -18.52 -18.63
CA SER A 35 -13.99 -17.47 -18.57
C SER A 35 -13.44 -16.28 -17.80
N CYS A 36 -13.87 -15.06 -18.14
CA CYS A 36 -13.40 -13.84 -17.48
C CYS A 36 -14.08 -13.62 -16.12
N GLY A 37 -15.32 -14.08 -15.97
CA GLY A 37 -16.16 -13.83 -14.81
C GLY A 37 -15.53 -14.13 -13.45
N PRO A 38 -14.82 -15.26 -13.25
CA PRO A 38 -14.15 -15.52 -11.98
C PRO A 38 -13.10 -14.45 -11.62
N PHE A 39 -12.32 -13.99 -12.59
CA PHE A 39 -11.27 -12.98 -12.38
C PHE A 39 -11.85 -11.59 -12.13
N VAL A 40 -12.86 -11.20 -12.94
CA VAL A 40 -13.59 -9.94 -12.77
C VAL A 40 -14.29 -9.89 -11.40
N SER A 41 -15.05 -10.92 -11.05
CA SER A 41 -15.73 -11.00 -9.76
C SER A 41 -14.76 -10.94 -8.60
N ARG A 42 -13.60 -11.61 -8.74
CA ARG A 42 -12.59 -11.60 -7.69
C ARG A 42 -11.92 -10.24 -7.55
N TYR A 43 -11.59 -9.57 -8.65
CA TYR A 43 -11.07 -8.20 -8.64
C TYR A 43 -12.04 -7.24 -7.92
N ASN A 44 -13.33 -7.21 -8.29
CA ASN A 44 -14.31 -6.31 -7.67
C ASN A 44 -14.43 -6.54 -6.14
N LYS A 45 -14.35 -7.80 -5.70
CA LYS A 45 -14.34 -8.14 -4.26
C LYS A 45 -13.09 -7.62 -3.55
N LEU A 46 -11.91 -7.74 -4.17
CA LEU A 46 -10.66 -7.20 -3.61
C LEU A 46 -10.68 -5.68 -3.58
N LEU A 47 -11.19 -5.02 -4.63
CA LEU A 47 -11.38 -3.57 -4.69
C LEU A 47 -12.30 -3.09 -3.56
N THR A 48 -13.45 -3.76 -3.36
CA THR A 48 -14.36 -3.46 -2.25
C THR A 48 -13.66 -3.53 -0.90
N LYS A 49 -12.80 -4.54 -0.70
CA LYS A 49 -12.02 -4.68 0.54
C LYS A 49 -10.91 -3.64 0.66
N ALA A 50 -10.29 -3.25 -0.46
CA ALA A 50 -9.30 -2.17 -0.48
C ALA A 50 -9.95 -0.85 -0.07
N ARG A 51 -11.12 -0.51 -0.62
CA ARG A 51 -11.89 0.67 -0.20
C ARG A 51 -12.17 0.67 1.30
N GLN A 52 -12.53 -0.47 1.90
CA GLN A 52 -12.77 -0.57 3.34
C GLN A 52 -11.50 -0.39 4.19
N LEU A 53 -10.41 -1.07 3.82
CA LEU A 53 -9.20 -1.10 4.65
C LEU A 53 -8.33 0.14 4.52
N PHE A 54 -8.36 0.81 3.36
CA PHE A 54 -7.45 1.90 2.99
C PHE A 54 -8.12 3.28 2.91
N ALA A 55 -9.44 3.40 3.12
CA ALA A 55 -10.18 4.66 3.07
C ALA A 55 -9.57 5.78 3.94
N GLU A 56 -9.04 5.46 5.11
CA GLU A 56 -8.53 6.46 6.06
C GLU A 56 -7.29 7.22 5.53
N ASN A 57 -6.57 6.67 4.55
CA ASN A 57 -5.27 7.19 4.15
C ASN A 57 -5.34 7.94 2.81
N GLN A 58 -6.10 7.45 1.83
CA GLN A 58 -6.09 7.99 0.46
C GLN A 58 -7.42 7.69 -0.29
N THR A 59 -8.55 8.26 0.15
CA THR A 59 -9.86 8.07 -0.50
C THR A 59 -9.86 8.50 -1.98
N VAL A 60 -9.26 9.65 -2.30
CA VAL A 60 -9.30 10.22 -3.65
C VAL A 60 -8.72 9.30 -4.73
N LEU A 61 -7.63 8.59 -4.42
CA LEU A 61 -7.03 7.63 -5.35
C LEU A 61 -7.76 6.30 -5.38
N LEU A 62 -8.41 5.89 -4.28
CA LEU A 62 -9.27 4.70 -4.28
C LEU A 62 -10.53 4.88 -5.12
N ASP A 63 -11.06 6.11 -5.17
CA ASP A 63 -12.26 6.45 -5.91
C ASP A 63 -12.03 6.47 -7.44
N SER A 64 -10.78 6.47 -7.91
CA SER A 64 -10.46 6.36 -9.34
C SER A 64 -10.51 4.94 -9.89
N PHE A 65 -10.66 3.93 -9.03
CA PHE A 65 -10.79 2.53 -9.46
C PHE A 65 -12.26 2.19 -9.67
N ASP A 66 -12.59 1.65 -10.83
CA ASP A 66 -13.94 1.22 -11.17
C ASP A 66 -14.10 -0.30 -11.05
N GLU A 67 -15.32 -0.73 -10.74
CA GLU A 67 -15.67 -2.13 -10.90
C GLU A 67 -15.64 -2.52 -12.38
N LEU A 68 -15.15 -3.73 -12.63
CA LEU A 68 -15.12 -4.27 -13.97
C LEU A 68 -16.40 -5.05 -14.26
N GLU A 69 -16.89 -4.88 -15.49
CA GLU A 69 -17.98 -5.69 -16.02
C GLU A 69 -17.42 -6.99 -16.61
N ASP A 70 -18.13 -8.09 -16.35
CA ASP A 70 -17.81 -9.37 -16.97
C ASP A 70 -18.29 -9.40 -18.43
N THR A 71 -17.59 -10.15 -19.28
CA THR A 71 -18.02 -10.42 -20.65
C THR A 71 -18.64 -11.81 -20.75
N LYS A 72 -19.85 -11.88 -21.31
CA LYS A 72 -20.46 -13.15 -21.74
C LYS A 72 -19.94 -13.62 -23.11
N SER A 73 -19.03 -12.87 -23.73
CA SER A 73 -18.48 -13.17 -25.04
C SER A 73 -17.65 -14.45 -25.00
N VAL A 74 -17.86 -15.30 -26.01
CA VAL A 74 -17.00 -16.47 -26.27
C VAL A 74 -15.82 -16.11 -27.18
N ASP A 75 -15.81 -14.89 -27.75
CA ASP A 75 -14.77 -14.43 -28.66
C ASP A 75 -13.41 -14.29 -27.94
N PRO A 76 -12.34 -14.88 -28.48
CA PRO A 76 -11.00 -14.78 -27.90
C PRO A 76 -10.48 -13.35 -27.71
N ALA A 77 -10.74 -12.44 -28.65
CA ALA A 77 -10.24 -11.07 -28.58
C ALA A 77 -10.97 -10.28 -27.49
N ASP A 78 -12.28 -10.50 -27.32
CA ASP A 78 -13.04 -9.88 -26.22
C ASP A 78 -12.57 -10.38 -24.86
N LYS A 79 -12.35 -11.69 -24.71
CA LYS A 79 -11.79 -12.26 -23.47
C LYS A 79 -10.40 -11.70 -23.16
N MET A 80 -9.57 -11.52 -24.20
CA MET A 80 -8.24 -10.93 -24.06
C MET A 80 -8.32 -9.49 -23.54
N LYS A 81 -9.24 -8.66 -24.07
CA LYS A 81 -9.43 -7.29 -23.61
C LYS A 81 -9.85 -7.23 -22.14
N VAL A 82 -10.79 -8.08 -21.73
CA VAL A 82 -11.25 -8.12 -20.34
C VAL A 82 -10.15 -8.59 -19.39
N THR A 83 -9.44 -9.66 -19.72
CA THR A 83 -8.31 -10.13 -18.89
C THR A 83 -7.18 -9.12 -18.82
N GLN A 84 -6.84 -8.44 -19.93
CA GLN A 84 -5.88 -7.34 -19.93
C GLN A 84 -6.32 -6.20 -19.01
N ARG A 85 -7.61 -5.83 -19.05
CA ARG A 85 -8.15 -4.80 -18.16
C ARG A 85 -8.03 -5.20 -16.69
N VAL A 86 -8.39 -6.43 -16.33
CA VAL A 86 -8.19 -6.96 -14.97
C VAL A 86 -6.73 -6.86 -14.53
N LEU A 87 -5.78 -7.20 -15.40
CA LEU A 87 -4.34 -7.14 -15.10
C LEU A 87 -3.84 -5.71 -14.86
N ILE A 88 -4.29 -4.75 -15.67
CA ILE A 88 -3.94 -3.33 -15.54
C ILE A 88 -4.44 -2.82 -14.17
N GLU A 89 -5.72 -3.03 -13.89
CA GLU A 89 -6.37 -2.57 -12.66
C GLU A 89 -5.76 -3.22 -11.41
N LEU A 90 -5.46 -4.53 -11.46
CA LEU A 90 -4.77 -5.21 -10.37
C LEU A 90 -3.36 -4.65 -10.16
N GLY A 91 -2.63 -4.39 -11.25
CA GLY A 91 -1.29 -3.81 -11.17
C GLY A 91 -1.29 -2.47 -10.46
N GLN A 92 -2.22 -1.58 -10.83
CA GLN A 92 -2.36 -0.27 -10.20
C GLN A 92 -2.82 -0.36 -8.75
N LEU A 93 -3.79 -1.23 -8.45
CA LEU A 93 -4.28 -1.42 -7.08
C LEU A 93 -3.18 -1.98 -6.15
N ILE A 94 -2.35 -2.89 -6.65
CA ILE A 94 -1.19 -3.44 -5.92
C ILE A 94 -0.21 -2.32 -5.56
N VAL A 95 0.18 -1.49 -6.54
CA VAL A 95 1.12 -0.37 -6.31
C VAL A 95 0.56 0.62 -5.30
N PHE A 96 -0.74 0.92 -5.39
CA PHE A 96 -1.43 1.75 -4.41
C PHE A 96 -1.32 1.15 -3.00
N MET A 97 -1.69 -0.12 -2.82
CA MET A 97 -1.65 -0.78 -1.51
C MET A 97 -0.23 -0.84 -0.94
N GLU A 98 0.78 -1.14 -1.77
CA GLU A 98 2.19 -1.13 -1.38
C GLU A 98 2.63 0.24 -0.88
N SER A 99 2.29 1.31 -1.62
CA SER A 99 2.63 2.67 -1.24
C SER A 99 2.01 3.08 0.09
N VAL A 100 0.73 2.78 0.32
CA VAL A 100 0.06 3.11 1.57
C VAL A 100 0.61 2.31 2.75
N ILE A 101 0.91 1.02 2.56
CA ILE A 101 1.53 0.18 3.60
C ILE A 101 2.91 0.72 3.98
N ALA A 102 3.75 1.04 3.00
CA ALA A 102 5.08 1.59 3.23
C ALA A 102 5.02 2.92 4.00
N GLN A 103 4.11 3.82 3.62
CA GLN A 103 3.88 5.07 4.34
C GLN A 103 3.48 4.83 5.80
N GLU A 104 2.56 3.90 6.08
CA GLU A 104 2.14 3.59 7.46
C GLU A 104 3.29 3.02 8.30
N GLU A 105 4.15 2.20 7.70
CA GLU A 105 5.34 1.63 8.34
C GLU A 105 6.40 2.70 8.66
N GLU A 106 6.66 3.63 7.74
CA GLU A 106 7.57 4.76 7.95
C GLU A 106 7.10 5.69 9.07
N HIS A 107 5.81 6.03 9.11
CA HIS A 107 5.23 6.87 10.16
C HIS A 107 5.37 6.22 11.55
N ARG A 108 5.22 4.89 11.65
CA ARG A 108 5.46 4.15 12.91
C ARG A 108 6.93 4.11 13.31
N GLY A 109 7.83 3.94 12.34
CA GLY A 109 9.28 3.92 12.59
C GLY A 109 9.84 5.28 13.03
N GLY A 110 9.29 6.38 12.49
CA GLY A 110 9.69 7.75 12.82
C GLY A 110 9.27 8.21 14.22
N GLN A 111 8.09 7.79 14.71
CA GLN A 111 7.60 8.15 16.06
C GLN A 111 8.44 7.54 17.19
N SER A 112 9.18 6.45 16.93
CA SER A 112 10.00 5.79 17.95
C SER A 112 11.40 6.40 18.12
N ARG A 113 11.79 7.41 17.32
CA ARG A 113 13.15 8.01 17.33
C ARG A 113 13.27 9.38 18.00
N HIS A 114 12.19 9.98 18.51
CA HIS A 114 12.25 11.25 19.24
C HIS A 114 12.16 11.04 20.76
N THR A 115 13.29 10.72 21.40
CA THR A 115 13.54 11.08 22.80
C THR A 115 14.30 12.42 22.81
N PRO A 116 13.72 13.53 23.30
CA PRO A 116 14.47 14.74 23.56
C PRO A 116 15.24 14.54 24.87
N ALA A 117 16.52 14.20 24.77
CA ALA A 117 17.44 14.21 25.89
C ALA A 117 18.49 15.31 25.66
N GLU A 118 18.07 16.57 25.72
CA GLU A 118 19.00 17.71 25.76
C GLU A 118 18.38 18.96 26.41
N GLN A 119 18.30 18.93 27.73
CA GLN A 119 18.10 20.05 28.66
C GLN A 119 18.49 19.48 30.04
N GLU A 120 19.42 19.97 30.84
CA GLU A 120 20.19 21.21 30.92
C GLU A 120 21.55 20.85 31.55
N ARG A 121 22.65 21.52 31.16
CA ARG A 121 23.72 21.84 32.11
C ARG A 121 24.15 23.27 31.89
N PRO A 122 24.04 24.16 32.90
CA PRO A 122 24.59 25.49 32.79
C PRO A 122 26.12 25.41 32.84
N HIS A 123 26.75 26.14 31.92
CA HIS A 123 28.18 26.44 31.90
C HIS A 123 28.51 27.42 33.05
N PRO A 124 29.49 27.13 33.92
CA PRO A 124 30.12 28.16 34.73
C PRO A 124 31.56 28.31 34.26
N ASP A 125 31.80 29.22 33.32
CA ASP A 125 33.14 29.77 33.09
C ASP A 125 33.04 31.30 33.13
N SER A 126 33.13 31.83 34.33
CA SER A 126 33.29 33.27 34.61
C SER A 126 33.89 33.42 36.00
N ALA A 127 35.16 33.05 36.14
CA ALA A 127 36.05 33.60 37.17
C ALA A 127 37.51 33.37 36.76
N ARG A 128 37.98 34.17 35.81
CA ARG A 128 39.41 34.45 35.67
C ARG A 128 39.69 35.82 36.28
N ASP A 129 40.59 35.77 37.26
CA ASP A 129 41.75 36.66 37.36
C ASP A 129 41.51 38.11 37.79
N GLN A 130 41.76 38.38 39.08
CA GLN A 130 42.46 39.60 39.49
C GLN A 130 43.59 39.24 40.45
N SER A 131 44.78 39.53 39.94
CA SER A 131 46.11 39.49 40.52
C SER A 131 46.30 40.45 41.72
N ASP A 132 47.06 39.96 42.70
CA ASP A 132 48.27 40.58 43.28
C ASP A 132 48.29 42.10 43.56
N SER A 133 48.45 42.49 44.83
CA SER A 133 49.42 43.51 45.27
C SER A 133 49.43 43.72 46.80
N GLY A 134 50.55 43.30 47.42
CA GLY A 134 51.39 44.04 48.37
C GLY A 134 50.79 44.74 49.62
N GLY A 135 51.41 44.44 50.78
CA GLY A 135 51.33 45.27 52.00
C GLY A 135 51.67 44.51 53.27
#